data_AF-A0A6L5X7K1-F1
#
_entry.id   AF-A0A6L5X7K1-F1
#
_cell.length_a   1.000
_cell.length_b   1.000
_cell.length_c   1.000
_cell.angle_alpha   90.00
_cell.angle_beta   90.00
_cell.angle_gamma   90.00
#
_symmetry.space_group_name_H-M   'P 1'
#
loop_
_entity.id
_entity.type
_entity.pdbx_description
1 polymer ?
#
loop_
_entity_poly.entity_id
_entity_poly.type
_entity_poly.pdbx_seq_one_letter_code
_entity_poly.pdbx_strand_id
1 'polypeptide(L)'
;MRTMKGLTIERIEQVTGGVLHMSVLTKAGIFASFERETLRKGSPRARWGFGAMLQREVSDIVTDSRKAGPGSLFGAIQGERVDGHRFIAQVFDQGAICVLSERDLTKEELISDAAIQAAQTVETGVSQMSEWKENPKEARRERFVKSFQGKPENETGLLHIEAGTTQAGAGDAAAAPAGSGNQASAPAGAGNAAVAAGEVLPAGPGSAAGGLGIAPDGTIPRFWIEVTDTQEALRKIAEEYLKILGTPVVGITGSVGKTSTKEMIASVLQTHYRILKTEGNFNNGLGLPLTVFRLREEHEIAVLEMGVSHFGDMDQLARIARPDTMVITNIGTCHLEFLKDRDGIMRAKTEVFRYMKPSGHVILNGNDDKLRTIGEVNGNRPLWFGVASDTEGTEDLCVGEKMDYPGNLPASGLVCAADIRPLGFEGTRCTIRTPKGSFEVKVPVPGLHNVSNAAAAAAVGLVYGLSLEEIRKGIESAETISGRFRILKTEDCTVIDDCYNANPVSMKSSLSVLSGGKPEEGRRVAILGDMGELGENEVALHKEVGAYAVGSCDRLIAIGTLSRQLYEEALQNKPALSASWYPDVDSFLEKKDEEVKKGDIVLVKASHFMGFSRIVEALTKSARG
;
A
#
# COMPACT_ATOMS: atom_id res chain seq x y z
N MET A 1 -0.42 -28.37 -38.78
CA MET A 1 0.98 -28.12 -38.38
C MET A 1 1.68 -27.28 -39.44
N ARG A 2 2.05 -26.04 -39.13
CA ARG A 2 3.14 -25.28 -39.79
C ARG A 2 3.71 -24.34 -38.73
N THR A 3 4.92 -24.62 -38.26
CA THR A 3 5.56 -23.90 -37.15
C THR A 3 6.27 -22.65 -37.65
N MET A 4 5.91 -21.48 -37.11
CA MET A 4 6.81 -20.32 -37.16
C MET A 4 7.96 -20.54 -36.16
N LYS A 5 9.06 -21.13 -36.63
CA LYS A 5 10.37 -20.96 -36.00
C LYS A 5 10.91 -19.60 -36.45
N GLY A 6 11.36 -18.74 -35.55
CA GLY A 6 11.90 -17.43 -35.95
C GLY A 6 12.10 -16.38 -34.86
N LEU A 7 11.53 -16.57 -33.66
CA LEU A 7 11.85 -15.75 -32.48
C LEU A 7 12.31 -16.68 -31.35
N THR A 8 13.61 -16.73 -31.12
CA THR A 8 14.21 -17.43 -29.99
C THR A 8 13.88 -16.68 -28.70
N ILE A 9 13.27 -17.37 -27.74
CA ILE A 9 12.84 -16.79 -26.46
C ILE A 9 14.05 -16.80 -25.51
N GLU A 10 15.05 -15.99 -25.82
CA GLU A 10 16.27 -15.83 -25.02
C GLU A 10 16.50 -14.35 -24.70
N ARG A 11 16.50 -14.03 -23.40
CA ARG A 11 16.84 -12.72 -22.82
C ARG A 11 16.10 -11.50 -23.41
N ILE A 12 14.84 -11.34 -22.99
CA ILE A 12 14.43 -10.02 -22.48
C ILE A 12 14.72 -10.07 -20.98
N GLU A 13 15.61 -9.19 -20.51
CA GLU A 13 15.92 -9.04 -19.08
C GLU A 13 14.67 -8.44 -18.41
N GLN A 14 14.00 -9.24 -17.58
CA GLN A 14 12.55 -9.08 -17.38
C GLN A 14 12.13 -8.24 -16.16
N VAL A 15 13.10 -7.90 -15.32
CA VAL A 15 13.11 -6.72 -14.44
C VAL A 15 14.57 -6.29 -14.38
N THR A 16 14.85 -4.99 -14.51
CA THR A 16 16.16 -4.39 -14.23
C THR A 16 15.94 -3.05 -13.54
N GLY A 17 16.46 -2.87 -12.31
CA GLY A 17 16.21 -1.68 -11.51
C GLY A 17 14.77 -1.56 -10.95
N GLY A 18 14.02 -2.66 -10.89
CA GLY A 18 12.69 -2.73 -10.28
C GLY A 18 11.55 -2.14 -11.12
N VAL A 19 11.77 -1.87 -12.41
CA VAL A 19 10.77 -1.25 -13.29
C VAL A 19 9.83 -2.29 -13.93
N LEU A 20 8.53 -2.00 -14.02
CA LEU A 20 7.53 -2.96 -14.53
C LEU A 20 7.47 -2.91 -16.05
N HIS A 21 8.24 -3.78 -16.72
CA HIS A 21 8.24 -3.87 -18.18
C HIS A 21 6.88 -4.40 -18.70
N MET A 22 6.34 -3.81 -19.79
CA MET A 22 4.98 -4.08 -20.28
C MET A 22 4.70 -5.53 -20.68
N SER A 23 5.74 -6.37 -20.84
CA SER A 23 5.61 -7.83 -20.97
C SER A 23 4.95 -8.54 -19.77
N VAL A 24 4.91 -7.92 -18.59
CA VAL A 24 4.16 -8.44 -17.43
C VAL A 24 2.67 -8.51 -17.74
N LEU A 25 2.12 -7.52 -18.45
CA LEU A 25 0.72 -7.50 -18.88
C LEU A 25 0.41 -8.66 -19.85
N THR A 26 1.37 -9.01 -20.72
CA THR A 26 1.27 -10.16 -21.63
C THR A 26 1.22 -11.48 -20.85
N LYS A 27 2.08 -11.66 -19.84
CA LYS A 27 2.08 -12.84 -18.95
C LYS A 27 0.79 -12.94 -18.13
N ALA A 28 0.28 -11.81 -17.63
CA ALA A 28 -0.99 -11.70 -16.92
C ALA A 28 -2.22 -11.93 -17.82
N GLY A 29 -2.03 -12.20 -19.12
CA GLY A 29 -3.08 -12.54 -20.07
C GLY A 29 -3.91 -11.34 -20.55
N ILE A 30 -3.60 -10.12 -20.09
CA ILE A 30 -4.37 -8.89 -20.39
C ILE A 30 -4.52 -8.70 -21.91
N PHE A 31 -3.40 -8.83 -22.64
CA PHE A 31 -3.41 -8.73 -24.11
C PHE A 31 -4.02 -9.97 -24.81
N ALA A 32 -4.10 -11.13 -24.17
CA ALA A 32 -4.72 -12.32 -24.77
C ALA A 32 -6.26 -12.22 -24.82
N SER A 33 -6.86 -11.47 -23.88
CA SER A 33 -8.24 -10.96 -24.00
C SER A 33 -8.36 -9.98 -25.17
N PHE A 34 -7.48 -8.98 -25.21
CA PHE A 34 -7.49 -7.91 -26.21
C PHE A 34 -7.38 -8.43 -27.66
N GLU A 35 -6.47 -9.37 -27.95
CA GLU A 35 -6.36 -9.99 -29.29
C GLU A 35 -7.65 -10.73 -29.68
N ARG A 36 -8.17 -11.59 -28.80
CA ARG A 36 -9.40 -12.37 -29.06
C ARG A 36 -10.59 -11.47 -29.34
N GLU A 37 -10.73 -10.37 -28.60
CA GLU A 37 -11.87 -9.47 -28.76
C GLU A 37 -11.70 -8.52 -29.95
N THR A 38 -10.48 -8.03 -30.23
CA THR A 38 -10.18 -7.22 -31.42
C THR A 38 -10.40 -8.01 -32.70
N LEU A 39 -9.92 -9.26 -32.76
CA LEU A 39 -10.15 -10.18 -33.89
C LEU A 39 -11.64 -10.51 -34.08
N ARG A 40 -12.42 -10.58 -32.99
CA ARG A 40 -13.86 -10.90 -33.03
C ARG A 40 -14.75 -9.70 -33.37
N LYS A 41 -14.36 -8.49 -32.96
CA LYS A 41 -15.06 -7.23 -33.29
C LYS A 41 -14.69 -6.68 -34.68
N GLY A 42 -13.71 -7.26 -35.37
CA GLY A 42 -13.25 -6.81 -36.71
C GLY A 42 -12.73 -5.37 -36.73
N SER A 43 -12.23 -4.90 -35.58
CA SER A 43 -12.13 -3.48 -35.28
C SER A 43 -10.73 -2.91 -35.60
N PRO A 44 -10.60 -1.80 -36.35
CA PRO A 44 -9.31 -1.16 -36.65
C PRO A 44 -8.76 -0.34 -35.45
N ARG A 45 -8.96 -0.83 -34.22
CA ARG A 45 -8.71 -0.10 -32.97
C ARG A 45 -7.40 -0.44 -32.24
N ALA A 46 -6.57 -1.32 -32.79
CA ALA A 46 -5.15 -1.40 -32.45
C ALA A 46 -4.40 -0.18 -33.02
N ARG A 47 -4.73 1.03 -32.53
CA ARG A 47 -4.21 2.30 -33.04
C ARG A 47 -2.76 2.49 -32.63
N TRP A 48 -1.88 2.46 -33.63
CA TRP A 48 -0.51 3.02 -33.65
C TRP A 48 0.40 2.72 -32.44
N GLY A 49 1.47 1.96 -32.68
CA GLY A 49 2.59 1.89 -31.74
C GLY A 49 2.51 0.78 -30.68
N PHE A 50 1.58 -0.17 -30.77
CA PHE A 50 1.49 -1.33 -29.85
C PHE A 50 2.84 -2.05 -29.64
N GLY A 51 3.62 -2.26 -30.71
CA GLY A 51 4.96 -2.84 -30.62
C GLY A 51 6.00 -1.94 -29.92
N ALA A 52 5.85 -0.62 -29.98
CA ALA A 52 6.70 0.34 -29.27
C ALA A 52 6.26 0.53 -27.80
N MET A 53 4.95 0.42 -27.52
CA MET A 53 4.37 0.38 -26.18
C MET A 53 4.83 -0.86 -25.39
N LEU A 54 4.95 -2.01 -26.06
CA LEU A 54 5.53 -3.24 -25.48
C LEU A 54 7.04 -3.16 -25.20
N GLN A 55 7.71 -2.10 -25.64
CA GLN A 55 9.11 -1.76 -25.32
C GLN A 55 9.20 -0.57 -24.34
N ARG A 56 8.06 -0.11 -23.78
CA ARG A 56 8.04 0.89 -22.70
C ARG A 56 8.00 0.21 -21.35
N GLU A 57 8.60 0.89 -20.39
CA GLU A 57 8.64 0.54 -18.98
C GLU A 57 7.62 1.38 -18.20
N VAL A 58 6.91 0.75 -17.27
CA VAL A 58 6.01 1.42 -16.32
C VAL A 58 6.74 1.61 -14.99
N SER A 59 6.91 2.87 -14.58
CA SER A 59 7.62 3.24 -13.35
C SER A 59 6.78 3.07 -12.08
N ASP A 60 5.45 3.23 -12.20
CA ASP A 60 4.49 3.06 -11.10
C ASP A 60 3.07 2.73 -11.63
N ILE A 61 2.26 2.08 -10.80
CA ILE A 61 0.85 1.76 -11.10
C ILE A 61 -0.06 2.41 -10.05
N VAL A 62 -0.90 3.35 -10.50
CA VAL A 62 -1.71 4.21 -9.63
C VAL A 62 -3.20 4.16 -9.98
N THR A 63 -4.05 4.36 -8.97
CA THR A 63 -5.52 4.49 -9.12
C THR A 63 -6.06 5.81 -8.57
N ASP A 64 -5.18 6.69 -8.10
CA ASP A 64 -5.48 8.05 -7.66
C ASP A 64 -4.96 9.03 -8.72
N SER A 65 -5.84 9.75 -9.39
CA SER A 65 -5.50 10.71 -10.46
C SER A 65 -4.73 11.94 -9.97
N ARG A 66 -4.45 12.05 -8.67
CA ARG A 66 -3.54 13.05 -8.09
C ARG A 66 -2.11 12.52 -7.91
N LYS A 67 -1.88 11.23 -8.17
CA LYS A 67 -0.58 10.55 -8.08
C LYS A 67 -0.03 10.09 -9.43
N ALA A 68 -0.79 10.22 -10.52
CA ALA A 68 -0.27 9.94 -11.84
C ALA A 68 0.78 10.98 -12.27
N GLY A 69 1.68 10.56 -13.14
CA GLY A 69 2.89 11.30 -13.50
C GLY A 69 3.68 10.61 -14.63
N PRO A 70 4.84 11.15 -15.02
CA PRO A 70 5.67 10.61 -16.09
C PRO A 70 6.02 9.13 -15.89
N GLY A 71 5.68 8.30 -16.87
CA GLY A 71 5.96 6.85 -16.86
C GLY A 71 4.96 5.98 -16.07
N SER A 72 3.96 6.58 -15.43
CA SER A 72 2.93 5.83 -14.69
C SER A 72 1.90 5.17 -15.61
N LEU A 73 1.31 4.08 -15.11
CA LEU A 73 0.10 3.46 -15.65
C LEU A 73 -1.06 3.68 -14.68
N PHE A 74 -2.17 4.21 -15.18
CA PHE A 74 -3.36 4.51 -14.36
C PHE A 74 -4.45 3.45 -14.52
N GLY A 75 -4.94 2.92 -13.40
CA GLY A 75 -6.13 2.06 -13.38
C GLY A 75 -7.40 2.90 -13.20
N ALA A 76 -8.16 3.11 -14.28
CA ALA A 76 -9.49 3.72 -14.19
C ALA A 76 -10.50 2.70 -13.65
N ILE A 77 -10.85 2.83 -12.36
CA ILE A 77 -11.78 1.95 -11.65
C ILE A 77 -13.12 2.67 -11.50
N GLN A 78 -14.23 2.01 -11.84
CA GLN A 78 -15.56 2.46 -11.45
C GLN A 78 -15.82 2.14 -9.96
N GLY A 79 -15.76 3.16 -9.09
CA GLY A 79 -16.06 3.03 -7.66
C GLY A 79 -17.45 3.57 -7.29
N GLU A 80 -18.00 3.13 -6.15
CA GLU A 80 -19.37 3.45 -5.67
C GLU A 80 -19.70 4.96 -5.67
N ARG A 81 -18.71 5.81 -5.35
CA ARG A 81 -18.88 7.26 -5.20
C ARG A 81 -18.23 8.07 -6.32
N VAL A 82 -17.27 7.47 -7.03
CA VAL A 82 -16.38 8.15 -7.96
C VAL A 82 -15.99 7.17 -9.07
N ASP A 83 -16.27 7.55 -10.31
CA ASP A 83 -15.79 6.86 -11.50
C ASP A 83 -14.41 7.40 -11.90
N GLY A 84 -13.39 6.53 -11.88
CA GLY A 84 -12.02 6.85 -12.25
C GLY A 84 -11.83 7.25 -13.71
N HIS A 85 -12.72 6.83 -14.61
CA HIS A 85 -12.63 7.17 -16.04
C HIS A 85 -12.74 8.68 -16.28
N ARG A 86 -13.43 9.40 -15.39
CA ARG A 86 -13.63 10.86 -15.46
C ARG A 86 -12.34 11.68 -15.36
N PHE A 87 -11.22 11.07 -14.97
CA PHE A 87 -9.92 11.75 -14.80
C PHE A 87 -8.88 11.37 -15.87
N ILE A 88 -9.26 10.58 -16.88
CA ILE A 88 -8.31 10.03 -17.86
C ILE A 88 -7.56 11.12 -18.63
N ALA A 89 -8.24 12.20 -19.04
CA ALA A 89 -7.58 13.34 -19.69
C ALA A 89 -6.53 13.99 -18.77
N GLN A 90 -6.91 14.33 -17.53
CA GLN A 90 -6.01 14.89 -16.50
C GLN A 90 -4.79 13.99 -16.22
N VAL A 91 -4.99 12.68 -16.18
CA VAL A 91 -3.95 11.67 -15.95
C VAL A 91 -2.93 11.64 -17.10
N PHE A 92 -3.40 11.72 -18.36
CA PHE A 92 -2.50 11.86 -19.50
C PHE A 92 -1.79 13.23 -19.53
N ASP A 93 -2.44 14.30 -19.05
CA ASP A 93 -1.83 15.65 -18.95
C ASP A 93 -0.70 15.70 -17.92
N GLN A 94 -0.78 14.86 -16.87
CA GLN A 94 0.30 14.62 -15.91
C GLN A 94 1.44 13.74 -16.47
N GLY A 95 1.30 13.19 -17.68
CA GLY A 95 2.33 12.39 -18.35
C GLY A 95 2.26 10.88 -18.13
N ALA A 96 1.12 10.34 -17.66
CA ALA A 96 0.91 8.89 -17.64
C ALA A 96 1.07 8.29 -19.05
N ILE A 97 1.74 7.15 -19.16
CA ILE A 97 2.05 6.52 -20.46
C ILE A 97 1.00 5.47 -20.87
N CYS A 98 0.16 5.01 -19.94
CA CYS A 98 -0.86 4.00 -20.18
C CYS A 98 -2.06 4.17 -19.23
N VAL A 99 -3.26 3.82 -19.71
CA VAL A 99 -4.48 3.72 -18.89
C VAL A 99 -5.10 2.33 -19.06
N LEU A 100 -5.50 1.67 -17.96
CA LEU A 100 -6.47 0.57 -18.01
C LEU A 100 -7.87 1.16 -17.91
N SER A 101 -8.78 0.74 -18.80
CA SER A 101 -10.13 1.30 -18.93
C SER A 101 -11.15 0.19 -19.17
N GLU A 102 -12.30 0.28 -18.50
CA GLU A 102 -13.41 -0.69 -18.60
C GLU A 102 -14.27 -0.45 -19.85
N ARG A 103 -13.88 0.53 -20.67
CA ARG A 103 -14.49 0.90 -21.95
C ARG A 103 -13.46 1.50 -22.91
N ASP A 104 -13.82 1.57 -24.19
CA ASP A 104 -13.06 2.36 -25.16
C ASP A 104 -13.15 3.87 -24.85
N LEU A 105 -12.13 4.63 -25.26
CA LEU A 105 -12.00 6.05 -24.96
C LEU A 105 -12.50 6.94 -26.09
N THR A 106 -13.12 8.08 -25.74
CA THR A 106 -13.56 9.06 -26.73
C THR A 106 -12.38 9.90 -27.25
N LYS A 107 -12.60 10.70 -28.31
CA LYS A 107 -11.53 11.60 -28.80
C LYS A 107 -11.16 12.65 -27.76
N GLU A 108 -12.15 13.10 -27.01
CA GLU A 108 -12.08 14.16 -26.01
C GLU A 108 -11.29 13.69 -24.78
N GLU A 109 -11.32 12.40 -24.45
CA GLU A 109 -10.47 11.80 -23.40
C GLU A 109 -9.00 11.62 -23.87
N LEU A 110 -8.80 11.53 -25.19
CA LEU A 110 -7.50 11.36 -25.86
C LEU A 110 -6.85 12.68 -26.30
N ILE A 111 -7.44 13.84 -26.00
CA ILE A 111 -6.89 15.16 -26.33
C ILE A 111 -7.00 16.05 -25.09
N SER A 112 -5.95 16.80 -24.75
CA SER A 112 -5.96 17.71 -23.59
C SER A 112 -6.60 19.06 -23.91
N ASP A 113 -7.12 19.75 -22.90
CA ASP A 113 -7.52 21.16 -23.03
C ASP A 113 -6.35 22.04 -23.51
N ALA A 114 -5.11 21.70 -23.12
CA ALA A 114 -3.91 22.39 -23.60
C ALA A 114 -3.64 22.13 -25.10
N ALA A 115 -3.92 20.93 -25.62
CA ALA A 115 -3.80 20.61 -27.05
C ALA A 115 -4.95 21.24 -27.86
N ILE A 116 -6.16 21.31 -27.28
CA ILE A 116 -7.30 22.04 -27.85
C ILE A 116 -6.97 23.54 -27.93
N GLN A 117 -6.45 24.15 -26.86
CA GLN A 117 -6.01 25.54 -26.86
C GLN A 117 -4.86 25.80 -27.84
N ALA A 118 -3.88 24.89 -27.96
CA ALA A 118 -2.81 25.00 -28.94
C ALA A 118 -3.37 24.95 -30.38
N ALA A 119 -4.28 24.02 -30.68
CA ALA A 119 -4.95 23.93 -31.97
C ALA A 119 -5.76 25.20 -32.29
N GLN A 120 -6.54 25.71 -31.34
CA GLN A 120 -7.32 26.96 -31.47
C GLN A 120 -6.42 28.20 -31.64
N THR A 121 -5.23 28.21 -31.01
CA THR A 121 -4.22 29.27 -31.21
C THR A 121 -3.61 29.21 -32.60
N VAL A 122 -3.41 28.01 -33.16
CA VAL A 122 -2.97 27.83 -34.55
C VAL A 122 -4.09 28.22 -35.53
N GLU A 123 -5.34 27.80 -35.32
CA GLU A 123 -6.47 28.19 -36.17
C GLU A 123 -6.69 29.71 -36.17
N THR A 124 -6.68 30.37 -35.01
CA THR A 124 -6.82 31.84 -34.95
C THR A 124 -5.63 32.57 -35.59
N GLY A 125 -4.41 32.08 -35.43
CA GLY A 125 -3.23 32.58 -36.17
C GLY A 125 -3.35 32.40 -37.69
N VAL A 126 -3.86 31.26 -38.15
CA VAL A 126 -4.12 30.99 -39.57
C VAL A 126 -5.25 31.87 -40.13
N SER A 127 -6.32 32.12 -39.36
CA SER A 127 -7.37 33.06 -39.72
C SER A 127 -6.84 34.49 -39.88
N GLN A 128 -6.05 35.00 -38.94
CA GLN A 128 -5.39 36.32 -39.07
C GLN A 128 -4.45 36.34 -40.30
N MET A 129 -3.71 35.27 -40.56
CA MET A 129 -2.89 35.12 -41.78
C MET A 129 -3.71 34.99 -43.08
N SER A 130 -5.02 34.76 -43.01
CA SER A 130 -5.90 34.74 -44.18
C SER A 130 -6.45 36.14 -44.51
N GLU A 131 -6.85 36.93 -43.51
CA GLU A 131 -7.22 38.36 -43.71
C GLU A 131 -6.05 39.16 -44.32
N TRP A 132 -4.82 38.86 -43.89
CA TRP A 132 -3.60 39.52 -44.39
C TRP A 132 -3.28 39.25 -45.88
N LYS A 133 -4.02 38.36 -46.56
CA LYS A 133 -3.82 38.08 -47.99
C LYS A 133 -4.63 38.96 -48.93
N GLU A 134 -5.68 39.64 -48.46
CA GLU A 134 -6.61 40.36 -49.35
C GLU A 134 -6.17 41.78 -49.75
N ASN A 135 -5.22 42.42 -49.04
CA ASN A 135 -4.66 43.72 -49.46
C ASN A 135 -3.12 43.77 -49.56
N PRO A 136 -2.53 43.23 -50.65
CA PRO A 136 -1.07 43.23 -50.86
C PRO A 136 -0.40 44.61 -51.03
N LYS A 137 -1.17 45.71 -51.15
CA LYS A 137 -0.62 47.05 -51.43
C LYS A 137 -0.39 47.88 -50.16
N GLU A 138 -1.20 47.71 -49.11
CA GLU A 138 -1.00 48.45 -47.85
C GLU A 138 0.11 47.84 -46.98
N ALA A 139 0.22 46.50 -46.95
CA ALA A 139 1.28 45.79 -46.20
C ALA A 139 2.71 46.18 -46.63
N ARG A 140 2.91 46.61 -47.89
CA ARG A 140 4.19 47.16 -48.37
C ARG A 140 4.43 48.62 -47.99
N ARG A 141 3.38 49.39 -47.69
CA ARG A 141 3.47 50.80 -47.33
C ARG A 141 3.80 50.97 -45.85
N GLU A 142 3.16 50.19 -44.97
CA GLU A 142 3.50 50.15 -43.53
C GLU A 142 4.97 49.77 -43.29
N ARG A 143 5.46 48.71 -43.98
CA ARG A 143 6.85 48.23 -43.85
C ARG A 143 7.93 49.26 -44.22
N PHE A 144 7.58 50.31 -44.97
CA PHE A 144 8.52 51.36 -45.38
C PHE A 144 8.39 52.66 -44.56
N VAL A 145 7.33 52.80 -43.76
CA VAL A 145 7.09 53.98 -42.89
C VAL A 145 7.51 53.70 -41.45
N LYS A 146 7.28 52.48 -40.93
CA LYS A 146 7.71 52.08 -39.57
C LYS A 146 9.22 51.90 -39.41
N SER A 147 10.01 52.01 -40.48
CA SER A 147 11.47 51.92 -40.47
C SER A 147 12.20 53.25 -40.15
N PHE A 148 11.49 54.39 -40.07
CA PHE A 148 12.10 55.71 -39.85
C PHE A 148 11.31 56.61 -38.88
N GLN A 149 11.04 56.14 -37.66
CA GLN A 149 10.67 56.97 -36.49
C GLN A 149 10.87 56.17 -35.19
N GLY A 150 11.85 56.51 -34.34
CA GLY A 150 11.99 55.90 -33.01
C GLY A 150 13.40 55.75 -32.39
N LYS A 151 14.10 56.85 -32.08
CA LYS A 151 14.99 57.02 -30.91
C LYS A 151 14.89 58.50 -30.48
N PRO A 152 14.82 58.81 -29.17
CA PRO A 152 15.93 58.74 -28.19
C PRO A 152 15.97 57.40 -27.42
N GLU A 153 17.07 56.90 -26.83
CA GLU A 153 17.90 57.41 -25.70
C GLU A 153 17.11 57.48 -24.37
N ASN A 154 17.30 56.54 -23.43
CA ASN A 154 18.37 56.42 -22.39
C ASN A 154 17.93 57.12 -21.08
N GLU A 155 18.24 56.69 -19.84
CA GLU A 155 18.89 55.47 -19.29
C GLU A 155 17.90 54.75 -18.32
N THR A 156 18.16 53.75 -17.46
CA THR A 156 19.34 53.04 -16.89
C THR A 156 19.00 51.53 -16.73
N GLY A 157 19.89 50.61 -16.35
CA GLY A 157 21.31 50.71 -15.98
C GLY A 157 22.01 49.35 -16.17
N LEU A 158 23.35 49.35 -16.22
CA LEU A 158 24.15 48.22 -16.73
C LEU A 158 25.14 47.65 -15.71
N LEU A 159 25.74 46.49 -16.05
CA LEU A 159 27.19 46.40 -16.15
C LEU A 159 27.62 45.43 -17.27
N HIS A 160 28.64 45.84 -18.03
CA HIS A 160 29.22 45.16 -19.20
C HIS A 160 30.64 44.67 -18.86
N ILE A 161 31.14 43.62 -19.52
CA ILE A 161 32.46 43.63 -20.18
C ILE A 161 32.32 42.91 -21.54
N GLU A 162 33.10 43.37 -22.51
CA GLU A 162 33.03 43.09 -23.95
C GLU A 162 33.87 41.88 -24.42
N ALA A 163 33.88 41.64 -25.74
CA ALA A 163 34.82 40.75 -26.42
C ALA A 163 35.65 41.53 -27.46
N GLY A 164 36.96 41.28 -27.51
CA GLY A 164 37.91 41.90 -28.46
C GLY A 164 38.33 40.96 -29.60
N THR A 165 38.83 41.53 -30.70
CA THR A 165 39.03 40.83 -31.98
C THR A 165 40.49 40.76 -32.47
N THR A 166 40.69 39.92 -33.50
CA THR A 166 41.66 40.04 -34.62
C THR A 166 43.12 39.54 -34.52
N GLN A 167 43.52 38.93 -35.67
CA GLN A 167 44.85 38.82 -36.31
C GLN A 167 45.86 37.68 -35.97
N ALA A 168 45.98 36.79 -36.97
CA ALA A 168 47.17 36.19 -37.60
C ALA A 168 48.57 36.22 -36.93
N GLY A 169 49.23 35.06 -36.99
CA GLY A 169 50.69 34.86 -36.83
C GLY A 169 51.08 33.42 -37.20
N ALA A 170 52.31 33.19 -37.65
CA ALA A 170 52.84 31.85 -38.02
C ALA A 170 53.91 31.37 -37.04
N GLY A 171 54.13 30.05 -36.93
CA GLY A 171 55.18 29.47 -36.07
C GLY A 171 55.30 27.94 -36.20
N ASP A 172 56.53 27.48 -36.46
CA ASP A 172 56.90 26.16 -36.98
C ASP A 172 56.61 24.89 -36.15
N ALA A 173 56.27 23.84 -36.90
CA ALA A 173 56.74 22.45 -36.84
C ALA A 173 57.26 21.78 -35.53
N ALA A 174 56.67 20.62 -35.21
CA ALA A 174 57.39 19.46 -34.67
C ALA A 174 56.77 18.12 -35.14
N ALA A 175 57.61 17.09 -35.24
CA ALA A 175 57.33 15.68 -35.58
C ALA A 175 56.35 14.98 -34.59
N ALA A 176 55.76 13.78 -34.80
CA ALA A 176 55.49 12.83 -35.92
C ALA A 176 54.87 11.54 -35.26
N PRO A 177 54.70 10.35 -35.91
CA PRO A 177 54.56 10.00 -37.33
C PRO A 177 53.29 9.16 -37.69
N ALA A 178 53.07 9.04 -39.00
CA ALA A 178 52.33 8.04 -39.79
C ALA A 178 51.63 6.81 -39.16
N GLY A 179 50.46 6.49 -39.72
CA GLY A 179 49.83 5.15 -39.68
C GLY A 179 48.91 4.92 -40.90
N SER A 180 49.23 3.96 -41.76
CA SER A 180 48.39 3.48 -42.88
C SER A 180 47.10 2.81 -42.37
N GLY A 181 45.93 2.86 -43.04
CA GLY A 181 45.62 3.26 -44.41
C GLY A 181 45.44 2.05 -45.34
N ASN A 182 44.25 1.88 -45.94
CA ASN A 182 44.09 1.05 -47.15
C ASN A 182 42.80 1.39 -47.94
N GLN A 183 42.78 1.08 -49.24
CA GLN A 183 41.63 1.21 -50.15
C GLN A 183 41.26 -0.16 -50.75
N ALA A 184 39.96 -0.45 -50.88
CA ALA A 184 39.40 -1.40 -51.86
C ALA A 184 37.89 -1.11 -51.98
N SER A 185 37.37 -0.46 -53.03
CA SER A 185 37.23 -0.92 -54.43
C SER A 185 36.19 -2.05 -54.60
N ALA A 186 34.98 -1.70 -55.00
CA ALA A 186 33.94 -2.65 -55.41
C ALA A 186 33.97 -2.91 -56.93
N PRO A 187 33.54 -4.08 -57.41
CA PRO A 187 33.14 -4.28 -58.80
C PRO A 187 31.62 -4.14 -58.97
N ALA A 188 31.18 -3.61 -60.12
CA ALA A 188 29.77 -3.57 -60.50
C ALA A 188 29.40 -4.73 -61.45
N GLY A 189 28.16 -5.19 -61.41
CA GLY A 189 27.60 -6.17 -62.34
C GLY A 189 26.08 -6.01 -62.42
N ALA A 190 25.54 -5.87 -63.64
CA ALA A 190 24.13 -5.52 -63.85
C ALA A 190 23.29 -6.74 -64.31
N GLY A 191 22.00 -6.74 -63.97
CA GLY A 191 21.02 -7.72 -64.44
C GLY A 191 19.59 -7.28 -64.14
N ASN A 192 18.82 -6.94 -65.18
CA ASN A 192 17.43 -6.48 -65.06
C ASN A 192 16.45 -7.65 -64.93
N ALA A 193 15.54 -7.56 -63.95
CA ALA A 193 14.20 -8.16 -64.02
C ALA A 193 13.24 -7.34 -63.14
N ALA A 194 12.07 -6.95 -63.67
CA ALA A 194 11.10 -6.12 -62.96
C ALA A 194 9.78 -6.87 -62.76
N VAL A 195 9.28 -6.91 -61.52
CA VAL A 195 7.91 -7.35 -61.16
C VAL A 195 7.36 -6.42 -60.07
N ALA A 196 6.05 -6.22 -60.05
CA ALA A 196 5.39 -5.06 -59.45
C ALA A 196 5.35 -5.00 -57.91
N ALA A 197 5.55 -3.76 -57.42
CA ALA A 197 4.84 -3.08 -56.34
C ALA A 197 4.17 -3.91 -55.22
N GLY A 198 4.76 -3.82 -54.03
CA GLY A 198 4.07 -3.82 -52.75
C GLY A 198 4.84 -2.94 -51.78
N GLU A 199 4.29 -1.79 -51.36
CA GLU A 199 5.04 -0.80 -50.58
C GLU A 199 5.23 -1.21 -49.12
N VAL A 200 6.32 -1.95 -48.88
CA VAL A 200 6.97 -1.99 -47.56
C VAL A 200 7.82 -0.73 -47.44
N LEU A 201 7.30 0.31 -46.77
CA LEU A 201 8.10 1.49 -46.44
C LEU A 201 9.22 1.12 -45.45
N PRO A 202 10.47 1.55 -45.69
CA PRO A 202 11.62 1.08 -44.93
C PRO A 202 11.72 1.72 -43.54
N ALA A 203 12.30 0.98 -42.58
CA ALA A 203 12.71 1.54 -41.30
C ALA A 203 13.87 2.53 -41.52
N GLY A 204 13.64 3.82 -41.23
CA GLY A 204 14.66 4.85 -41.30
C GLY A 204 15.66 4.75 -40.13
N PRO A 205 16.98 4.82 -40.37
CA PRO A 205 17.97 4.76 -39.31
C PRO A 205 18.15 6.13 -38.63
N GLY A 206 17.71 6.29 -37.37
CA GLY A 206 18.07 7.49 -36.60
C GLY A 206 17.23 7.84 -35.37
N SER A 207 17.36 7.08 -34.27
CA SER A 207 17.27 7.61 -32.89
C SER A 207 17.46 6.52 -31.81
N ALA A 208 18.69 6.01 -31.66
CA ALA A 208 19.09 5.33 -30.43
C ALA A 208 19.37 6.37 -29.33
N ALA A 209 18.31 7.03 -28.84
CA ALA A 209 18.37 8.03 -27.77
C ALA A 209 17.03 8.08 -27.03
N GLY A 210 17.06 8.10 -25.70
CA GLY A 210 15.86 8.13 -24.85
C GLY A 210 15.14 9.47 -24.92
N GLY A 211 14.11 9.55 -25.75
CA GLY A 211 13.13 10.64 -25.75
C GLY A 211 11.71 10.11 -25.56
N LEU A 212 10.84 10.90 -24.93
CA LEU A 212 9.40 10.69 -25.04
C LEU A 212 9.06 10.66 -26.54
N GLY A 213 8.56 9.51 -27.02
CA GLY A 213 8.30 9.29 -28.45
C GLY A 213 7.12 10.13 -28.92
N ILE A 214 7.38 11.42 -29.16
CA ILE A 214 6.45 12.45 -29.62
C ILE A 214 6.09 12.19 -31.08
N ALA A 215 4.80 12.29 -31.40
CA ALA A 215 4.30 12.18 -32.76
C ALA A 215 4.70 13.42 -33.60
N PRO A 216 4.69 13.35 -34.95
CA PRO A 216 5.16 14.45 -35.82
C PRO A 216 4.43 15.80 -35.66
N ASP A 217 3.30 15.82 -34.94
CA ASP A 217 2.50 17.01 -34.59
C ASP A 217 2.83 17.63 -33.22
N GLY A 218 3.78 17.04 -32.47
CA GLY A 218 4.15 17.45 -31.11
C GLY A 218 3.39 16.74 -29.99
N THR A 219 2.43 15.86 -30.29
CA THR A 219 1.65 15.15 -29.26
C THR A 219 2.39 13.97 -28.64
N ILE A 220 2.18 13.69 -27.36
CA ILE A 220 2.61 12.44 -26.72
C ILE A 220 1.54 11.38 -27.01
N PRO A 221 1.89 10.23 -27.63
CA PRO A 221 0.92 9.15 -27.88
C PRO A 221 0.32 8.62 -26.58
N ARG A 222 -1.01 8.77 -26.46
CA ARG A 222 -1.81 8.28 -25.33
C ARG A 222 -2.24 6.84 -25.59
N PHE A 223 -1.75 5.92 -24.76
CA PHE A 223 -2.10 4.51 -24.85
C PHE A 223 -3.14 4.14 -23.79
N TRP A 224 -4.10 3.30 -24.16
CA TRP A 224 -5.02 2.66 -23.23
C TRP A 224 -5.18 1.18 -23.56
N ILE A 225 -5.67 0.41 -22.60
CA ILE A 225 -5.99 -1.00 -22.73
C ILE A 225 -7.44 -1.17 -22.26
N GLU A 226 -8.33 -1.54 -23.19
CA GLU A 226 -9.71 -1.95 -22.90
C GLU A 226 -9.67 -3.30 -22.15
N VAL A 227 -10.23 -3.32 -20.95
CA VAL A 227 -10.39 -4.51 -20.08
C VAL A 227 -11.85 -4.64 -19.65
N THR A 228 -12.26 -5.80 -19.14
CA THR A 228 -13.66 -6.02 -18.68
C THR A 228 -13.91 -5.60 -17.23
N ASP A 229 -12.84 -5.45 -16.44
CA ASP A 229 -12.81 -5.08 -15.02
C ASP A 229 -11.37 -4.63 -14.71
N THR A 230 -11.19 -3.37 -14.32
CA THR A 230 -9.86 -2.80 -14.04
C THR A 230 -9.29 -3.33 -12.73
N GLN A 231 -10.10 -3.61 -11.72
CA GLN A 231 -9.60 -4.14 -10.45
C GLN A 231 -9.04 -5.55 -10.65
N GLU A 232 -9.77 -6.39 -11.38
CA GLU A 232 -9.36 -7.75 -11.71
C GLU A 232 -8.18 -7.80 -12.69
N ALA A 233 -8.05 -6.81 -13.58
CA ALA A 233 -6.82 -6.61 -14.35
C ALA A 233 -5.63 -6.31 -13.42
N LEU A 234 -5.76 -5.36 -12.49
CA LEU A 234 -4.72 -5.03 -11.51
C LEU A 234 -4.32 -6.23 -10.63
N ARG A 235 -5.28 -7.04 -10.17
CA ARG A 235 -4.99 -8.29 -9.42
C ARG A 235 -4.13 -9.27 -10.22
N LYS A 236 -4.45 -9.49 -11.49
CA LYS A 236 -3.67 -10.38 -12.39
C LYS A 236 -2.27 -9.86 -12.68
N ILE A 237 -2.12 -8.53 -12.84
CA ILE A 237 -0.81 -7.90 -13.03
C ILE A 237 0.04 -8.06 -11.75
N ALA A 238 -0.56 -7.90 -10.57
CA ALA A 238 0.13 -8.13 -9.29
C ALA A 238 0.53 -9.60 -9.07
N GLU A 239 -0.37 -10.56 -9.40
CA GLU A 239 -0.11 -12.00 -9.32
C GLU A 239 1.12 -12.40 -10.16
N GLU A 240 1.21 -11.95 -11.41
CA GLU A 240 2.37 -12.25 -12.25
C GLU A 240 3.61 -11.41 -11.87
N TYR A 241 3.47 -10.15 -11.45
CA TYR A 241 4.64 -9.33 -11.05
C TYR A 241 5.36 -9.92 -9.84
N LEU A 242 4.63 -10.28 -8.78
CA LEU A 242 5.20 -10.92 -7.58
C LEU A 242 5.86 -12.27 -7.91
N LYS A 243 5.22 -13.06 -8.77
CA LYS A 243 5.72 -14.34 -9.28
C LYS A 243 6.97 -14.21 -10.15
N ILE A 244 7.16 -13.09 -10.84
CA ILE A 244 8.36 -12.80 -11.66
C ILE A 244 9.53 -12.36 -10.78
N LEU A 245 9.28 -11.50 -9.79
CA LEU A 245 10.29 -11.10 -8.81
C LEU A 245 10.73 -12.27 -7.91
N GLY A 246 9.80 -13.17 -7.58
CA GLY A 246 10.06 -14.33 -6.73
C GLY A 246 10.28 -14.01 -5.24
N THR A 247 10.18 -12.73 -4.85
CA THR A 247 10.39 -12.23 -3.48
C THR A 247 9.63 -13.07 -2.44
N PRO A 248 10.29 -13.57 -1.39
CA PRO A 248 9.63 -14.22 -0.25
C PRO A 248 8.56 -13.35 0.41
N VAL A 249 7.42 -13.95 0.74
CA VAL A 249 6.24 -13.27 1.30
C VAL A 249 5.88 -13.78 2.68
N VAL A 250 5.81 -12.87 3.66
CA VAL A 250 5.20 -13.08 4.97
C VAL A 250 3.78 -12.51 4.93
N GLY A 251 2.79 -13.38 4.80
CA GLY A 251 1.37 -13.04 4.89
C GLY A 251 0.91 -12.93 6.36
N ILE A 252 0.07 -11.94 6.68
CA ILE A 252 -0.42 -11.70 8.04
C ILE A 252 -1.93 -11.49 8.04
N THR A 253 -2.67 -12.26 8.83
CA THR A 253 -4.11 -12.05 9.04
C THR A 253 -4.55 -12.35 10.48
N GLY A 254 -5.84 -12.19 10.74
CA GLY A 254 -6.49 -12.34 12.03
C GLY A 254 -7.70 -11.40 12.15
N SER A 255 -8.39 -11.44 13.28
CA SER A 255 -9.44 -10.47 13.58
C SER A 255 -8.81 -9.17 14.10
N VAL A 256 -8.07 -9.25 15.22
CA VAL A 256 -7.39 -8.12 15.90
C VAL A 256 -5.86 -8.27 15.81
N GLY A 257 -5.12 -7.16 15.91
CA GLY A 257 -3.65 -7.17 16.03
C GLY A 257 -2.86 -7.14 14.71
N LYS A 258 -3.45 -7.57 13.58
CA LYS A 258 -2.85 -7.65 12.23
C LYS A 258 -1.72 -6.64 11.95
N THR A 259 -2.06 -5.35 11.92
CA THR A 259 -1.11 -4.30 11.52
C THR A 259 -0.01 -4.07 12.57
N SER A 260 -0.32 -4.23 13.86
CA SER A 260 0.68 -4.13 14.94
C SER A 260 1.68 -5.29 14.86
N THR A 261 1.18 -6.52 14.58
CA THR A 261 2.02 -7.68 14.30
C THR A 261 2.86 -7.47 13.04
N LYS A 262 2.30 -6.85 12.00
CA LYS A 262 3.00 -6.48 10.76
C LYS A 262 4.11 -5.45 11.00
N GLU A 263 3.91 -4.44 11.85
CA GLU A 263 5.00 -3.52 12.21
C GLU A 263 6.10 -4.22 13.02
N MET A 264 5.75 -5.09 13.98
CA MET A 264 6.76 -5.82 14.76
C MET A 264 7.55 -6.83 13.90
N ILE A 265 6.87 -7.57 13.01
CA ILE A 265 7.52 -8.45 12.03
C ILE A 265 8.42 -7.66 11.09
N ALA A 266 7.95 -6.52 10.58
CA ALA A 266 8.77 -5.64 9.76
C ALA A 266 9.99 -5.11 10.52
N SER A 267 9.81 -4.68 11.77
CA SER A 267 10.89 -4.17 12.62
C SER A 267 11.91 -5.23 13.00
N VAL A 268 11.50 -6.50 13.13
CA VAL A 268 12.40 -7.65 13.25
C VAL A 268 13.13 -7.94 11.94
N LEU A 269 12.43 -8.11 10.81
CA LEU A 269 13.07 -8.49 9.55
C LEU A 269 14.01 -7.41 9.00
N GLN A 270 13.69 -6.12 9.21
CA GLN A 270 14.50 -5.00 8.73
C GLN A 270 15.86 -4.85 9.45
N THR A 271 16.14 -5.63 10.50
CA THR A 271 17.49 -5.66 11.10
C THR A 271 18.52 -6.39 10.22
N HIS A 272 18.05 -7.23 9.29
CA HIS A 272 18.89 -8.03 8.40
C HIS A 272 18.55 -7.85 6.92
N TYR A 273 17.26 -7.70 6.58
CA TYR A 273 16.75 -7.68 5.21
C TYR A 273 16.22 -6.30 4.79
N ARG A 274 16.39 -5.93 3.52
CA ARG A 274 15.61 -4.86 2.89
C ARG A 274 14.20 -5.39 2.64
N ILE A 275 13.19 -4.76 3.25
CA ILE A 275 11.80 -5.25 3.21
C ILE A 275 10.82 -4.23 2.64
N LEU A 276 9.76 -4.73 2.01
CA LEU A 276 8.53 -3.97 1.78
C LEU A 276 7.49 -4.39 2.83
N LYS A 277 6.63 -3.48 3.26
CA LYS A 277 5.46 -3.78 4.10
C LYS A 277 4.19 -3.11 3.58
N THR A 278 3.02 -3.70 3.81
CA THR A 278 1.72 -3.04 3.56
C THR A 278 1.63 -1.74 4.36
N GLU A 279 1.24 -0.64 3.72
CA GLU A 279 1.01 0.65 4.39
C GLU A 279 -0.48 0.92 4.61
N GLY A 280 -0.79 1.72 5.65
CA GLY A 280 -2.15 2.17 5.97
C GLY A 280 -3.15 1.01 6.08
N ASN A 281 -4.17 1.03 5.23
CA ASN A 281 -5.20 0.01 5.08
C ASN A 281 -5.16 -0.68 3.70
N PHE A 282 -4.00 -0.75 3.04
CA PHE A 282 -3.84 -1.41 1.74
C PHE A 282 -3.80 -2.95 1.84
N ASN A 283 -4.71 -3.52 2.62
CA ASN A 283 -4.78 -4.95 2.98
C ASN A 283 -5.93 -5.72 2.30
N ASN A 284 -6.67 -5.07 1.39
CA ASN A 284 -7.85 -5.61 0.71
C ASN A 284 -7.58 -5.88 -0.80
N GLY A 285 -8.58 -6.40 -1.52
CA GLY A 285 -8.47 -6.86 -2.91
C GLY A 285 -8.11 -5.81 -3.97
N LEU A 286 -7.91 -4.54 -3.57
CA LEU A 286 -7.34 -3.47 -4.40
C LEU A 286 -6.03 -2.92 -3.81
N GLY A 287 -5.96 -2.74 -2.49
CA GLY A 287 -4.77 -2.24 -1.80
C GLY A 287 -3.58 -3.21 -1.82
N LEU A 288 -3.83 -4.52 -1.76
CA LEU A 288 -2.75 -5.51 -1.82
C LEU A 288 -2.00 -5.45 -3.17
N PRO A 289 -2.67 -5.42 -4.35
CA PRO A 289 -2.02 -5.08 -5.62
C PRO A 289 -1.17 -3.80 -5.58
N LEU A 290 -1.70 -2.69 -5.06
CA LEU A 290 -0.98 -1.41 -4.97
C LEU A 290 0.24 -1.47 -4.02
N THR A 291 0.23 -2.36 -3.03
CA THR A 291 1.42 -2.68 -2.24
C THR A 291 2.41 -3.48 -3.09
N VAL A 292 1.97 -4.54 -3.77
CA VAL A 292 2.84 -5.41 -4.59
C VAL A 292 3.55 -4.64 -5.72
N PHE A 293 2.89 -3.65 -6.35
CA PHE A 293 3.51 -2.80 -7.37
C PHE A 293 4.65 -1.89 -6.88
N ARG A 294 4.85 -1.78 -5.56
CA ARG A 294 5.99 -1.07 -4.95
C ARG A 294 7.20 -1.95 -4.68
N LEU A 295 7.13 -3.26 -4.95
CA LEU A 295 8.32 -4.12 -4.90
C LEU A 295 9.33 -3.71 -5.98
N ARG A 296 10.60 -3.89 -5.67
CA ARG A 296 11.77 -3.58 -6.50
C ARG A 296 12.84 -4.64 -6.20
N GLU A 297 13.83 -4.82 -7.08
CA GLU A 297 14.85 -5.88 -6.97
C GLU A 297 15.64 -5.87 -5.66
N GLU A 298 15.81 -4.70 -5.03
CA GLU A 298 16.48 -4.58 -3.74
C GLU A 298 15.67 -5.14 -2.56
N HIS A 299 14.36 -5.40 -2.71
CA HIS A 299 13.50 -5.93 -1.64
C HIS A 299 13.62 -7.46 -1.53
N GLU A 300 14.17 -7.91 -0.40
CA GLU A 300 14.47 -9.31 -0.11
C GLU A 300 13.29 -10.06 0.53
N ILE A 301 12.37 -9.36 1.21
CA ILE A 301 11.13 -9.93 1.78
C ILE A 301 9.96 -8.92 1.67
N ALA A 302 8.76 -9.41 1.40
CA ALA A 302 7.51 -8.64 1.48
C ALA A 302 6.66 -9.04 2.69
N VAL A 303 6.26 -8.08 3.52
CA VAL A 303 5.42 -8.28 4.72
C VAL A 303 4.00 -7.76 4.45
N LEU A 304 3.11 -8.66 4.04
CA LEU A 304 1.80 -8.32 3.47
C LEU A 304 0.66 -8.58 4.46
N GLU A 305 -0.05 -7.53 4.85
CA GLU A 305 -1.28 -7.68 5.63
C GLU A 305 -2.47 -8.03 4.72
N MET A 306 -3.27 -9.00 5.14
CA MET A 306 -4.48 -9.46 4.43
C MET A 306 -5.70 -9.34 5.34
N GLY A 307 -6.57 -8.37 5.03
CA GLY A 307 -7.85 -8.11 5.69
C GLY A 307 -9.00 -8.74 4.91
N VAL A 308 -10.04 -9.20 5.62
CA VAL A 308 -11.20 -9.89 5.03
C VAL A 308 -12.47 -9.47 5.73
N SER A 309 -13.52 -9.23 4.95
CA SER A 309 -14.89 -8.96 5.42
C SER A 309 -15.86 -10.07 5.00
N HIS A 310 -15.65 -10.70 3.84
CA HIS A 310 -16.51 -11.74 3.26
C HIS A 310 -15.75 -13.05 2.99
N PHE A 311 -16.51 -14.12 2.70
CA PHE A 311 -15.95 -15.38 2.18
C PHE A 311 -15.40 -15.18 0.76
N GLY A 312 -14.22 -15.75 0.46
CA GLY A 312 -13.54 -15.56 -0.82
C GLY A 312 -12.64 -14.32 -0.90
N ASP A 313 -12.74 -13.35 0.03
CA ASP A 313 -11.81 -12.23 0.11
C ASP A 313 -10.36 -12.74 0.27
N MET A 314 -10.16 -13.73 1.16
CA MET A 314 -8.85 -14.32 1.39
C MET A 314 -8.37 -15.13 0.19
N ASP A 315 -9.27 -15.86 -0.49
CA ASP A 315 -8.94 -16.61 -1.69
C ASP A 315 -8.30 -15.71 -2.77
N GLN A 316 -8.87 -14.51 -2.99
CA GLN A 316 -8.30 -13.50 -3.88
C GLN A 316 -6.93 -12.98 -3.41
N LEU A 317 -6.81 -12.61 -2.12
CA LEU A 317 -5.57 -12.05 -1.56
C LEU A 317 -4.43 -13.06 -1.56
N ALA A 318 -4.71 -14.29 -1.12
CA ALA A 318 -3.76 -15.39 -1.05
C ALA A 318 -3.29 -15.84 -2.43
N ARG A 319 -4.18 -15.84 -3.42
CA ARG A 319 -3.84 -16.14 -4.82
C ARG A 319 -2.79 -15.19 -5.38
N ILE A 320 -2.86 -13.90 -5.01
CA ILE A 320 -1.87 -12.88 -5.36
C ILE A 320 -0.60 -13.08 -4.52
N ALA A 321 -0.72 -13.08 -3.18
CA ALA A 321 0.41 -13.04 -2.24
C ALA A 321 1.25 -14.32 -2.17
N ARG A 322 0.63 -15.50 -2.37
CA ARG A 322 1.26 -16.85 -2.35
C ARG A 322 2.29 -17.05 -1.23
N PRO A 323 1.91 -16.93 0.05
CA PRO A 323 2.88 -16.75 1.14
C PRO A 323 3.88 -17.91 1.30
N ASP A 324 5.14 -17.54 1.57
CA ASP A 324 6.21 -18.42 2.07
C ASP A 324 6.09 -18.65 3.57
N THR A 325 5.56 -17.65 4.28
CA THR A 325 5.24 -17.71 5.72
C THR A 325 3.88 -17.08 5.95
N MET A 326 3.02 -17.71 6.75
CA MET A 326 1.69 -17.19 7.06
C MET A 326 1.46 -17.10 8.57
N VAL A 327 1.18 -15.88 9.05
CA VAL A 327 0.92 -15.58 10.47
C VAL A 327 -0.57 -15.32 10.69
N ILE A 328 -1.21 -16.05 11.61
CA ILE A 328 -2.60 -15.79 12.01
C ILE A 328 -2.65 -15.40 13.49
N THR A 329 -3.12 -14.18 13.78
CA THR A 329 -3.00 -13.57 15.11
C THR A 329 -4.08 -14.01 16.10
N ASN A 330 -5.33 -14.22 15.64
CA ASN A 330 -6.49 -14.68 16.41
C ASN A 330 -7.75 -14.79 15.53
N ILE A 331 -8.73 -15.55 16.02
CA ILE A 331 -10.11 -15.65 15.54
C ILE A 331 -11.04 -14.96 16.54
N GLY A 332 -10.94 -13.63 16.62
CA GLY A 332 -11.91 -12.77 17.34
C GLY A 332 -13.21 -12.53 16.56
N THR A 333 -14.14 -11.78 17.16
CA THR A 333 -15.54 -11.55 16.72
C THR A 333 -15.75 -10.36 15.76
N CYS A 334 -14.92 -10.22 14.72
CA CYS A 334 -15.05 -9.15 13.72
C CYS A 334 -15.76 -9.63 12.45
N HIS A 335 -16.53 -8.74 11.79
CA HIS A 335 -17.25 -9.02 10.54
C HIS A 335 -18.28 -10.17 10.66
N LEU A 336 -18.91 -10.31 11.85
CA LEU A 336 -19.88 -11.38 12.14
C LEU A 336 -21.14 -11.27 11.25
N GLU A 337 -21.51 -10.07 10.82
CA GLU A 337 -22.61 -9.84 9.88
C GLU A 337 -22.48 -10.65 8.58
N PHE A 338 -21.26 -10.73 8.03
CA PHE A 338 -20.98 -11.42 6.76
C PHE A 338 -20.38 -12.81 6.96
N LEU A 339 -19.58 -13.00 8.01
CA LEU A 339 -18.88 -14.26 8.33
C LEU A 339 -19.67 -15.17 9.30
N LYS A 340 -20.82 -14.70 9.79
CA LYS A 340 -21.80 -15.37 10.67
C LYS A 340 -21.34 -15.62 12.10
N ASP A 341 -20.24 -16.35 12.26
CA ASP A 341 -19.77 -16.87 13.54
C ASP A 341 -18.23 -17.04 13.55
N ARG A 342 -17.66 -17.43 14.69
CA ARG A 342 -16.20 -17.60 14.81
C ARG A 342 -15.63 -18.72 13.93
N ASP A 343 -16.42 -19.74 13.56
CA ASP A 343 -15.99 -20.81 12.66
C ASP A 343 -16.05 -20.38 11.20
N GLY A 344 -16.99 -19.52 10.83
CA GLY A 344 -16.99 -18.79 9.57
C GLY A 344 -15.81 -17.82 9.46
N ILE A 345 -15.50 -17.07 10.52
CA ILE A 345 -14.31 -16.21 10.58
C ILE A 345 -13.02 -17.04 10.45
N MET A 346 -12.94 -18.21 11.09
CA MET A 346 -11.85 -19.16 10.94
C MET A 346 -11.74 -19.66 9.49
N ARG A 347 -12.85 -20.14 8.90
CA ARG A 347 -12.91 -20.63 7.52
C ARG A 347 -12.43 -19.58 6.52
N ALA A 348 -12.94 -18.35 6.61
CA ALA A 348 -12.54 -17.26 5.72
C ALA A 348 -11.05 -16.92 5.83
N LYS A 349 -10.45 -17.01 7.03
CA LYS A 349 -9.01 -16.73 7.21
C LYS A 349 -8.11 -17.88 6.79
N THR A 350 -8.57 -19.14 6.90
CA THR A 350 -7.79 -20.33 6.53
C THR A 350 -7.85 -20.68 5.04
N GLU A 351 -8.73 -20.03 4.26
CA GLU A 351 -8.68 -20.02 2.77
C GLU A 351 -7.27 -19.72 2.22
N VAL A 352 -6.46 -18.93 2.96
CA VAL A 352 -5.06 -18.59 2.59
C VAL A 352 -4.17 -19.80 2.34
N PHE A 353 -4.43 -20.92 3.04
CA PHE A 353 -3.62 -22.13 2.95
C PHE A 353 -3.70 -22.81 1.57
N ARG A 354 -4.73 -22.50 0.77
CA ARG A 354 -4.89 -22.99 -0.62
C ARG A 354 -3.79 -22.51 -1.56
N TYR A 355 -3.20 -21.35 -1.30
CA TYR A 355 -2.23 -20.69 -2.18
C TYR A 355 -0.85 -20.45 -1.55
N MET A 356 -0.67 -20.83 -0.28
CA MET A 356 0.67 -20.92 0.31
C MET A 356 1.58 -21.85 -0.50
N LYS A 357 2.88 -21.54 -0.53
CA LYS A 357 3.87 -22.41 -1.18
C LYS A 357 3.95 -23.77 -0.45
N PRO A 358 4.22 -24.91 -1.13
CA PRO A 358 4.19 -26.23 -0.50
C PRO A 358 5.15 -26.42 0.69
N SER A 359 6.29 -25.73 0.69
CA SER A 359 7.26 -25.68 1.80
C SER A 359 7.08 -24.45 2.69
N GLY A 360 5.86 -23.92 2.78
CA GLY A 360 5.55 -22.69 3.49
C GLY A 360 5.38 -22.87 5.00
N HIS A 361 5.86 -21.90 5.78
CA HIS A 361 5.81 -21.91 7.23
C HIS A 361 4.47 -21.36 7.73
N VAL A 362 3.79 -22.10 8.60
CA VAL A 362 2.52 -21.65 9.22
C VAL A 362 2.79 -21.27 10.67
N ILE A 363 2.40 -20.06 11.07
CA ILE A 363 2.70 -19.47 12.37
C ILE A 363 1.39 -19.06 13.05
N LEU A 364 1.04 -19.73 14.15
CA LEU A 364 -0.29 -19.64 14.78
C LEU A 364 -0.23 -19.29 16.26
N ASN A 365 -1.22 -18.52 16.72
CA ASN A 365 -1.36 -18.18 18.13
C ASN A 365 -1.83 -19.41 18.95
N GLY A 366 -0.95 -19.95 19.78
CA GLY A 366 -1.20 -21.07 20.68
C GLY A 366 -2.10 -20.74 21.87
N ASN A 367 -2.45 -19.47 22.10
CA ASN A 367 -3.47 -19.08 23.07
C ASN A 367 -4.90 -19.00 22.46
N ASP A 368 -5.07 -19.10 21.14
CA ASP A 368 -6.37 -18.98 20.48
C ASP A 368 -7.08 -20.35 20.34
N ASP A 369 -8.27 -20.48 20.90
CA ASP A 369 -9.05 -21.72 20.97
C ASP A 369 -9.44 -22.28 19.60
N LYS A 370 -9.57 -21.43 18.57
CA LYS A 370 -9.86 -21.87 17.20
C LYS A 370 -8.57 -22.27 16.49
N LEU A 371 -7.52 -21.47 16.57
CA LEU A 371 -6.25 -21.77 15.90
C LEU A 371 -5.55 -23.01 16.45
N ARG A 372 -5.66 -23.31 17.76
CA ARG A 372 -5.17 -24.56 18.37
C ARG A 372 -5.76 -25.84 17.75
N THR A 373 -6.89 -25.76 17.04
CA THR A 373 -7.49 -26.92 16.35
C THR A 373 -6.84 -27.24 14.99
N ILE A 374 -5.99 -26.34 14.48
CA ILE A 374 -5.30 -26.52 13.20
C ILE A 374 -4.11 -27.47 13.39
N GLY A 375 -4.19 -28.64 12.77
CA GLY A 375 -3.09 -29.60 12.67
C GLY A 375 -2.10 -29.24 11.56
N GLU A 376 -1.67 -30.23 10.78
CA GLU A 376 -0.78 -30.00 9.64
C GLU A 376 -1.47 -29.23 8.50
N VAL A 377 -0.74 -28.29 7.89
CA VAL A 377 -1.17 -27.49 6.74
C VAL A 377 -0.23 -27.79 5.58
N ASN A 378 -0.76 -28.37 4.50
CA ASN A 378 0.02 -28.82 3.33
C ASN A 378 1.19 -29.78 3.69
N GLY A 379 1.05 -30.52 4.80
CA GLY A 379 2.10 -31.41 5.34
C GLY A 379 3.11 -30.73 6.28
N ASN A 380 3.01 -29.40 6.47
CA ASN A 380 3.85 -28.65 7.39
C ASN A 380 3.14 -28.50 8.74
N ARG A 381 3.88 -28.69 9.84
CA ARG A 381 3.37 -28.49 11.21
C ARG A 381 3.45 -26.99 11.57
N PRO A 382 2.42 -26.39 12.20
CA PRO A 382 2.51 -25.02 12.65
C PRO A 382 3.63 -24.79 13.67
N LEU A 383 4.33 -23.67 13.52
CA LEU A 383 5.16 -23.05 14.54
C LEU A 383 4.24 -22.24 15.45
N TRP A 384 4.20 -22.56 16.74
CA TRP A 384 3.31 -21.87 17.66
C TRP A 384 3.97 -20.63 18.25
N PHE A 385 3.19 -19.58 18.49
CA PHE A 385 3.60 -18.46 19.33
C PHE A 385 2.55 -18.16 20.41
N GLY A 386 2.94 -17.52 21.50
CA GLY A 386 1.99 -17.15 22.54
C GLY A 386 2.58 -16.40 23.72
N VAL A 387 1.76 -16.25 24.75
CA VAL A 387 2.13 -15.80 26.09
C VAL A 387 1.90 -16.95 27.07
N ALA A 388 2.81 -17.15 28.02
CA ALA A 388 2.54 -17.95 29.21
C ALA A 388 1.50 -17.22 30.08
N SER A 389 0.67 -17.98 30.78
CA SER A 389 -0.38 -17.45 31.66
C SER A 389 -0.40 -18.21 32.97
N ASP A 390 -0.27 -17.47 34.08
CA ASP A 390 -0.14 -18.00 35.45
C ASP A 390 -1.44 -18.63 36.02
N THR A 391 -2.42 -18.93 35.16
CA THR A 391 -3.73 -19.47 35.52
C THR A 391 -3.74 -21.00 35.52
N GLU A 392 -4.28 -21.60 36.59
CA GLU A 392 -4.52 -23.05 36.64
C GLU A 392 -5.38 -23.50 35.44
N GLY A 393 -4.98 -24.58 34.79
CA GLY A 393 -5.66 -25.12 33.60
C GLY A 393 -5.22 -24.51 32.26
N THR A 394 -4.52 -23.37 32.23
CA THR A 394 -3.70 -23.01 31.06
C THR A 394 -2.33 -23.66 31.20
N GLU A 395 -2.19 -24.85 30.62
CA GLU A 395 -0.91 -25.54 30.45
C GLU A 395 0.20 -24.56 29.99
N ASP A 396 1.29 -24.45 30.75
CA ASP A 396 2.41 -23.52 30.48
C ASP A 396 3.13 -23.91 29.18
N LEU A 397 2.68 -23.31 28.07
CA LEU A 397 3.23 -23.51 26.73
C LEU A 397 4.76 -23.60 26.74
N CYS A 398 5.44 -22.76 27.55
CA CYS A 398 6.89 -22.63 27.57
C CYS A 398 7.68 -23.88 28.01
N VAL A 399 7.04 -24.93 28.54
CA VAL A 399 7.74 -26.16 28.97
C VAL A 399 7.70 -27.23 27.89
N GLY A 400 8.80 -27.33 27.12
CA GLY A 400 8.98 -28.32 26.05
C GLY A 400 9.11 -29.79 26.50
N GLU A 401 8.76 -30.12 27.74
CA GLU A 401 8.78 -31.48 28.29
C GLU A 401 7.42 -31.84 28.89
N LYS A 402 6.65 -32.62 28.12
CA LYS A 402 5.32 -33.21 28.43
C LYS A 402 4.15 -32.24 28.54
N MET A 403 3.41 -32.16 27.44
CA MET A 403 1.95 -31.99 27.45
C MET A 403 1.34 -33.12 26.64
N ASP A 404 0.29 -33.75 27.15
CA ASP A 404 -0.40 -34.87 26.49
C ASP A 404 -1.37 -34.35 25.41
N TYR A 405 -0.81 -33.66 24.41
CA TYR A 405 -1.51 -33.40 23.15
C TYR A 405 -1.88 -34.74 22.49
N PRO A 406 -3.10 -34.90 21.93
CA PRO A 406 -3.57 -36.16 21.36
C PRO A 406 -2.89 -36.47 20.00
N GLY A 407 -1.65 -36.99 20.07
CA GLY A 407 -0.88 -37.49 18.94
C GLY A 407 0.62 -37.23 19.09
N ASN A 408 1.44 -38.29 19.10
CA ASN A 408 2.90 -38.22 19.28
C ASN A 408 3.58 -37.17 18.40
N LEU A 409 4.28 -36.23 19.02
CA LEU A 409 4.81 -35.02 18.38
C LEU A 409 6.16 -34.60 19.02
N PRO A 410 7.28 -34.60 18.27
CA PRO A 410 8.58 -34.24 18.83
C PRO A 410 8.91 -32.75 18.68
N ALA A 411 9.15 -32.06 19.80
CA ALA A 411 9.97 -30.83 19.96
C ALA A 411 9.77 -29.65 18.97
N SER A 412 8.70 -29.62 18.16
CA SER A 412 8.56 -28.73 17.02
C SER A 412 8.02 -27.35 17.41
N GLY A 413 8.92 -26.47 17.85
CA GLY A 413 8.77 -25.02 17.66
C GLY A 413 7.63 -24.35 18.43
N LEU A 414 7.99 -23.76 19.57
CA LEU A 414 7.20 -22.73 20.23
C LEU A 414 8.05 -21.47 20.45
N VAL A 415 7.44 -20.31 20.27
CA VAL A 415 7.96 -19.02 20.75
C VAL A 415 6.98 -18.42 21.74
N CYS A 416 7.31 -18.47 23.03
CA CYS A 416 6.45 -17.93 24.09
C CYS A 416 7.09 -16.73 24.77
N ALA A 417 6.26 -15.77 25.19
CA ALA A 417 6.66 -14.74 26.14
C ALA A 417 6.27 -15.15 27.55
N ALA A 418 7.22 -15.05 28.49
CA ALA A 418 7.05 -15.30 29.91
C ALA A 418 7.60 -14.12 30.74
N ASP A 419 7.54 -14.23 32.06
CA ASP A 419 8.16 -13.26 32.99
C ASP A 419 7.65 -11.82 32.78
N ILE A 420 6.37 -11.68 32.41
CA ILE A 420 5.77 -10.47 31.84
C ILE A 420 5.54 -9.39 32.91
N ARG A 421 6.19 -8.24 32.74
CA ARG A 421 6.20 -7.10 33.68
C ARG A 421 5.79 -5.81 32.95
N PRO A 422 4.57 -5.31 33.15
CA PRO A 422 4.14 -4.01 32.61
C PRO A 422 5.00 -2.85 33.13
N LEU A 423 5.42 -1.95 32.24
CA LEU A 423 6.19 -0.74 32.57
C LEU A 423 5.30 0.52 32.46
N GLY A 424 4.02 0.39 32.81
CA GLY A 424 3.02 1.44 32.58
C GLY A 424 2.93 1.78 31.09
N PHE A 425 3.07 3.07 30.75
CA PHE A 425 3.03 3.55 29.36
C PHE A 425 4.34 3.40 28.59
N GLU A 426 5.44 3.00 29.24
CA GLU A 426 6.72 2.76 28.55
C GLU A 426 6.77 1.42 27.78
N GLY A 427 5.73 0.59 27.89
CA GLY A 427 5.66 -0.71 27.26
C GLY A 427 5.62 -1.87 28.25
N THR A 428 6.13 -3.03 27.83
CA THR A 428 6.12 -4.27 28.62
C THR A 428 7.48 -4.97 28.53
N ARG A 429 8.02 -5.38 29.67
CA ARG A 429 9.27 -6.17 29.77
C ARG A 429 8.91 -7.64 29.89
N CYS A 430 9.57 -8.53 29.16
CA CYS A 430 9.31 -9.97 29.21
C CYS A 430 10.53 -10.78 28.76
N THR A 431 10.51 -12.09 29.04
CA THR A 431 11.45 -13.06 28.47
C THR A 431 10.79 -13.75 27.28
N ILE A 432 11.36 -13.59 26.08
CA ILE A 432 10.99 -14.42 24.92
C ILE A 432 11.81 -15.70 24.98
N ARG A 433 11.14 -16.85 25.06
CA ARG A 433 11.74 -18.19 25.04
C ARG A 433 11.50 -18.81 23.66
N THR A 434 12.54 -19.42 23.08
CA THR A 434 12.53 -19.97 21.71
C THR A 434 13.29 -21.31 21.66
N PRO A 435 13.16 -22.10 20.57
CA PRO A 435 13.94 -23.33 20.39
C PRO A 435 15.45 -23.10 20.23
N LYS A 436 15.89 -21.86 19.95
CA LYS A 436 17.31 -21.47 19.87
C LYS A 436 17.83 -20.88 21.20
N GLY A 437 17.02 -20.84 22.27
CA GLY A 437 17.33 -20.19 23.54
C GLY A 437 16.37 -19.03 23.87
N SER A 438 16.64 -18.31 24.96
CA SER A 438 15.77 -17.23 25.48
C SER A 438 16.51 -15.91 25.66
N PHE A 439 15.79 -14.80 25.53
CA PHE A 439 16.30 -13.44 25.76
C PHE A 439 15.27 -12.57 26.48
N GLU A 440 15.74 -11.61 27.29
CA GLU A 440 14.89 -10.56 27.85
C GLU A 440 14.73 -9.42 26.83
N VAL A 441 13.55 -8.81 26.76
CA VAL A 441 13.24 -7.71 25.82
C VAL A 441 12.30 -6.68 26.45
N LYS A 442 12.42 -5.41 26.05
CA LYS A 442 11.38 -4.38 26.27
C LYS A 442 10.55 -4.22 24.99
N VAL A 443 9.34 -4.75 24.99
CA VAL A 443 8.34 -4.40 23.97
C VAL A 443 7.94 -2.94 24.20
N PRO A 444 8.15 -2.02 23.25
CA PRO A 444 7.98 -0.57 23.47
C PRO A 444 6.51 -0.12 23.55
N VAL A 445 5.56 -1.05 23.44
CA VAL A 445 4.10 -0.79 23.44
C VAL A 445 3.45 -1.57 24.59
N PRO A 446 2.57 -0.95 25.40
CA PRO A 446 1.95 -1.63 26.54
C PRO A 446 0.89 -2.67 26.11
N GLY A 447 0.59 -3.59 27.03
CA GLY A 447 -0.51 -4.55 26.90
C GLY A 447 -0.11 -5.93 26.39
N LEU A 448 -0.74 -6.97 26.95
CA LEU A 448 -0.41 -8.38 26.70
C LEU A 448 -0.53 -8.78 25.21
N HIS A 449 -1.46 -8.16 24.47
CA HIS A 449 -1.61 -8.38 23.03
C HIS A 449 -0.36 -7.95 22.24
N ASN A 450 0.34 -6.89 22.67
CA ASN A 450 1.60 -6.46 22.03
C ASN A 450 2.78 -7.37 22.41
N VAL A 451 2.74 -8.01 23.58
CA VAL A 451 3.69 -9.07 23.92
C VAL A 451 3.46 -10.33 23.07
N SER A 452 2.20 -10.71 22.82
CA SER A 452 1.85 -11.78 21.87
C SER A 452 2.29 -11.45 20.43
N ASN A 453 2.10 -10.20 19.98
CA ASN A 453 2.61 -9.72 18.69
C ASN A 453 4.15 -9.81 18.59
N ALA A 454 4.88 -9.53 19.68
CA ALA A 454 6.34 -9.65 19.72
C ALA A 454 6.80 -11.12 19.67
N ALA A 455 6.07 -12.05 20.30
CA ALA A 455 6.31 -13.49 20.16
C ALA A 455 6.09 -13.97 18.72
N ALA A 456 5.06 -13.48 18.02
CA ALA A 456 4.86 -13.74 16.59
C ALA A 456 5.99 -13.19 15.71
N ALA A 457 6.48 -11.98 16.02
CA ALA A 457 7.62 -11.38 15.30
C ALA A 457 8.92 -12.18 15.52
N ALA A 458 9.17 -12.65 16.74
CA ALA A 458 10.28 -13.56 17.02
C ALA A 458 10.13 -14.92 16.30
N ALA A 459 8.92 -15.48 16.22
CA ALA A 459 8.66 -16.69 15.44
C ALA A 459 9.01 -16.53 13.96
N VAL A 460 8.63 -15.40 13.34
CA VAL A 460 9.03 -15.07 11.95
C VAL A 460 10.55 -14.88 11.84
N GLY A 461 11.17 -14.12 12.75
CA GLY A 461 12.63 -13.91 12.73
C GLY A 461 13.43 -15.21 12.76
N LEU A 462 13.01 -16.19 13.58
CA LEU A 462 13.66 -17.50 13.65
C LEU A 462 13.54 -18.31 12.34
N VAL A 463 12.39 -18.24 11.67
CA VAL A 463 12.11 -18.87 10.37
C VAL A 463 13.02 -18.29 9.28
N TYR A 464 13.16 -16.97 9.24
CA TYR A 464 14.09 -16.28 8.34
C TYR A 464 15.53 -16.24 8.86
N GLY A 465 15.89 -17.11 9.80
CA GLY A 465 17.28 -17.38 10.18
C GLY A 465 17.95 -16.40 11.14
N LEU A 466 17.32 -15.28 11.51
CA LEU A 466 17.89 -14.24 12.38
C LEU A 466 18.39 -14.81 13.71
N SER A 467 19.41 -14.15 14.26
CA SER A 467 19.88 -14.37 15.62
C SER A 467 18.91 -13.79 16.66
N LEU A 468 19.00 -14.29 17.91
CA LEU A 468 18.18 -13.79 19.02
C LEU A 468 18.43 -12.30 19.31
N GLU A 469 19.63 -11.79 19.05
CA GLU A 469 20.00 -10.38 19.28
C GLU A 469 19.45 -9.44 18.21
N GLU A 470 19.38 -9.88 16.95
CA GLU A 470 18.68 -9.16 15.88
C GLU A 470 17.18 -9.09 16.16
N ILE A 471 16.57 -10.22 16.55
CA ILE A 471 15.16 -10.29 16.95
C ILE A 471 14.89 -9.37 18.14
N ARG A 472 15.73 -9.40 19.19
CA ARG A 472 15.61 -8.55 20.38
C ARG A 472 15.65 -7.06 20.02
N LYS A 473 16.63 -6.64 19.21
CA LYS A 473 16.76 -5.26 18.71
C LYS A 473 15.53 -4.84 17.91
N GLY A 474 15.07 -5.69 16.99
CA GLY A 474 13.93 -5.40 16.12
C GLY A 474 12.60 -5.28 16.87
N ILE A 475 12.42 -6.01 17.97
CA ILE A 475 11.27 -5.84 18.88
C ILE A 475 11.40 -4.52 19.66
N GLU A 476 12.59 -4.19 20.17
CA GLU A 476 12.83 -2.94 20.91
C GLU A 476 12.72 -1.67 20.06
N SER A 477 13.01 -1.76 18.76
CA SER A 477 12.87 -0.65 17.79
C SER A 477 11.49 -0.55 17.12
N ALA A 478 10.51 -1.37 17.51
CA ALA A 478 9.22 -1.42 16.84
C ALA A 478 8.36 -0.17 17.10
N GLU A 479 8.20 0.67 16.07
CA GLU A 479 7.38 1.89 16.14
C GLU A 479 5.86 1.60 16.20
N THR A 480 5.12 2.43 16.95
CA THR A 480 3.66 2.43 16.95
C THR A 480 3.10 3.12 15.71
N ILE A 481 2.11 2.50 15.06
CA ILE A 481 1.46 3.03 13.85
C ILE A 481 0.80 4.39 14.15
N SER A 482 1.04 5.38 13.28
CA SER A 482 0.29 6.63 13.29
C SER A 482 -1.22 6.36 13.16
N GLY A 483 -1.97 6.66 14.22
CA GLY A 483 -3.43 6.49 14.30
C GLY A 483 -3.92 5.21 14.98
N ARG A 484 -3.05 4.44 15.66
CA ARG A 484 -3.49 3.34 16.55
C ARG A 484 -2.71 3.32 17.86
N PHE A 485 -3.43 3.22 18.97
CA PHE A 485 -2.91 3.21 20.34
C PHE A 485 -1.87 4.31 20.63
N ARG A 486 -2.21 5.57 20.32
CA ARG A 486 -1.35 6.73 20.57
C ARG A 486 -1.54 7.23 22.00
N ILE A 487 -0.44 7.47 22.70
CA ILE A 487 -0.46 8.06 24.05
C ILE A 487 -0.09 9.54 23.92
N LEU A 488 -1.08 10.41 24.05
CA LEU A 488 -0.97 11.85 23.84
C LEU A 488 -1.02 12.56 25.20
N LYS A 489 0.12 13.05 25.69
CA LYS A 489 0.21 13.85 26.90
C LYS A 489 -0.12 15.31 26.58
N THR A 490 -1.05 15.90 27.32
CA THR A 490 -1.40 17.33 27.25
C THR A 490 -1.04 18.00 28.59
N GLU A 491 -1.27 19.31 28.70
CA GLU A 491 -1.07 20.03 29.97
C GLU A 491 -2.09 19.63 31.05
N ASP A 492 -3.20 19.00 30.66
CA ASP A 492 -4.31 18.64 31.55
C ASP A 492 -4.52 17.13 31.70
N CYS A 493 -4.32 16.32 30.67
CA CYS A 493 -4.63 14.89 30.71
C CYS A 493 -3.70 14.04 29.84
N THR A 494 -3.74 12.71 30.03
CA THR A 494 -3.10 11.76 29.12
C THR A 494 -4.17 11.02 28.31
N VAL A 495 -4.29 11.32 27.02
CA VAL A 495 -5.27 10.68 26.13
C VAL A 495 -4.65 9.43 25.50
N ILE A 496 -5.33 8.29 25.65
CA ILE A 496 -5.03 7.04 24.94
C ILE A 496 -6.00 6.98 23.74
N ASP A 497 -5.51 7.42 22.59
CA ASP A 497 -6.22 7.42 21.31
C ASP A 497 -6.12 6.03 20.65
N ASP A 498 -7.23 5.31 20.69
CA ASP A 498 -7.39 3.99 20.04
C ASP A 498 -8.75 3.91 19.32
N CYS A 499 -9.21 5.05 18.77
CA CYS A 499 -10.54 5.19 18.19
C CYS A 499 -10.64 4.80 16.69
N TYR A 500 -9.62 4.12 16.16
CA TYR A 500 -9.59 3.70 14.75
C TYR A 500 -10.67 2.66 14.42
N ASN A 501 -10.81 1.62 15.26
CA ASN A 501 -11.94 0.70 15.21
C ASN A 501 -12.10 -0.03 16.56
N ALA A 502 -13.31 -0.54 16.83
CA ALA A 502 -13.63 -1.31 18.02
C ALA A 502 -14.33 -2.65 17.69
N ASN A 503 -14.25 -3.54 18.66
CA ASN A 503 -14.86 -4.87 18.78
C ASN A 503 -14.54 -5.35 20.21
N PRO A 504 -15.25 -6.35 20.78
CA PRO A 504 -15.12 -6.70 22.19
C PRO A 504 -13.69 -7.04 22.64
N VAL A 505 -12.95 -7.81 21.83
CA VAL A 505 -11.55 -8.20 22.12
C VAL A 505 -10.64 -6.98 22.20
N SER A 506 -10.76 -6.04 21.25
CA SER A 506 -9.99 -4.80 21.26
C SER A 506 -10.42 -3.86 22.40
N MET A 507 -11.72 -3.72 22.69
CA MET A 507 -12.23 -2.91 23.80
C MET A 507 -11.63 -3.36 25.14
N LYS A 508 -11.70 -4.67 25.43
CA LYS A 508 -11.12 -5.26 26.64
C LYS A 508 -9.59 -5.09 26.69
N SER A 509 -8.91 -5.23 25.55
CA SER A 509 -7.47 -5.01 25.45
C SER A 509 -7.05 -3.58 25.83
N SER A 510 -7.77 -2.57 25.34
CA SER A 510 -7.43 -1.16 25.61
C SER A 510 -7.86 -0.73 27.02
N LEU A 511 -8.96 -1.28 27.54
CA LEU A 511 -9.37 -1.16 28.94
C LEU A 511 -8.33 -1.79 29.90
N SER A 512 -7.71 -2.92 29.53
CA SER A 512 -6.63 -3.53 30.31
C SER A 512 -5.36 -2.65 30.38
N VAL A 513 -5.06 -1.89 29.32
CA VAL A 513 -3.95 -0.92 29.38
C VAL A 513 -4.33 0.31 30.23
N LEU A 514 -5.57 0.81 30.10
CA LEU A 514 -6.08 1.88 30.96
C LEU A 514 -6.02 1.48 32.45
N SER A 515 -6.40 0.25 32.79
CA SER A 515 -6.39 -0.24 34.18
C SER A 515 -5.00 -0.29 34.80
N GLY A 516 -3.98 -0.56 33.98
CA GLY A 516 -2.56 -0.53 34.36
C GLY A 516 -1.95 0.87 34.43
N GLY A 517 -2.64 1.89 33.90
CA GLY A 517 -2.28 3.29 34.10
C GLY A 517 -2.44 3.69 35.57
N LYS A 518 -1.40 4.33 36.12
CA LYS A 518 -1.41 4.87 37.49
C LYS A 518 -1.30 6.40 37.40
N PRO A 519 -2.43 7.14 37.49
CA PRO A 519 -2.36 8.59 37.57
C PRO A 519 -1.74 9.01 38.91
N GLU A 520 -0.85 10.01 38.89
CA GLU A 520 -0.31 10.62 40.11
C GLU A 520 -1.37 11.52 40.78
N GLU A 521 -2.14 12.24 39.95
CA GLU A 521 -3.36 12.96 40.29
C GLU A 521 -4.43 12.64 39.22
N GLY A 522 -5.72 12.67 39.56
CA GLY A 522 -6.81 12.40 38.61
C GLY A 522 -7.30 10.94 38.58
N ARG A 523 -8.00 10.55 37.50
CA ARG A 523 -8.76 9.29 37.40
C ARG A 523 -8.45 8.54 36.10
N ARG A 524 -8.76 7.24 36.04
CA ARG A 524 -8.87 6.49 34.77
C ARG A 524 -10.27 6.69 34.20
N VAL A 525 -10.36 7.34 33.05
CA VAL A 525 -11.60 7.62 32.32
C VAL A 525 -11.66 6.74 31.06
N ALA A 526 -12.76 6.04 30.86
CA ALA A 526 -13.02 5.28 29.63
C ALA A 526 -14.15 5.92 28.83
N ILE A 527 -13.83 6.54 27.70
CA ILE A 527 -14.78 7.05 26.70
C ILE A 527 -14.97 5.98 25.63
N LEU A 528 -16.08 5.26 25.69
CA LEU A 528 -16.38 4.10 24.85
C LEU A 528 -17.60 4.39 23.95
N GLY A 529 -17.52 4.01 22.68
CA GLY A 529 -18.60 4.15 21.71
C GLY A 529 -18.87 2.89 20.89
N ASP A 530 -19.92 2.96 20.09
CA ASP A 530 -20.54 1.79 19.45
C ASP A 530 -19.55 0.96 18.61
N MET A 531 -19.73 -0.36 18.67
CA MET A 531 -18.97 -1.37 17.92
C MET A 531 -19.83 -1.90 16.77
N GLY A 532 -19.37 -1.69 15.52
CA GLY A 532 -20.08 -2.14 14.32
C GLY A 532 -19.79 -3.59 13.91
N GLU A 533 -20.52 -4.07 12.90
CA GLU A 533 -20.28 -5.35 12.19
C GLU A 533 -20.38 -6.61 13.08
N LEU A 534 -21.12 -6.51 14.20
CA LEU A 534 -21.29 -7.58 15.21
C LEU A 534 -22.48 -8.52 14.94
N GLY A 535 -23.37 -8.17 14.01
CA GLY A 535 -24.58 -8.93 13.70
C GLY A 535 -25.55 -9.03 14.89
N GLU A 536 -26.37 -10.09 14.92
CA GLU A 536 -27.43 -10.31 15.92
C GLU A 536 -26.95 -10.30 17.39
N ASN A 537 -25.64 -10.48 17.62
CA ASN A 537 -25.05 -10.49 18.96
C ASN A 537 -24.64 -9.10 19.48
N GLU A 538 -24.85 -8.01 18.73
CA GLU A 538 -24.36 -6.67 19.06
C GLU A 538 -24.68 -6.23 20.50
N VAL A 539 -25.92 -6.43 20.97
CA VAL A 539 -26.36 -6.04 22.32
C VAL A 539 -25.60 -6.83 23.40
N ALA A 540 -25.49 -8.15 23.23
CA ALA A 540 -24.80 -9.02 24.19
C ALA A 540 -23.30 -8.68 24.26
N LEU A 541 -22.68 -8.38 23.12
CA LEU A 541 -21.26 -8.02 23.02
C LEU A 541 -20.95 -6.63 23.57
N HIS A 542 -21.87 -5.65 23.49
CA HIS A 542 -21.73 -4.36 24.19
C HIS A 542 -21.82 -4.53 25.71
N LYS A 543 -22.75 -5.38 26.20
CA LYS A 543 -22.86 -5.75 27.63
C LYS A 543 -21.58 -6.43 28.14
N GLU A 544 -21.01 -7.35 27.36
CA GLU A 544 -19.77 -8.07 27.67
C GLU A 544 -18.56 -7.13 27.89
N VAL A 545 -18.53 -5.98 27.19
CA VAL A 545 -17.54 -4.90 27.40
C VAL A 545 -17.89 -4.06 28.63
N GLY A 546 -19.19 -3.78 28.86
CA GLY A 546 -19.66 -3.00 30.01
C GLY A 546 -19.29 -3.63 31.34
N ALA A 547 -19.54 -4.93 31.49
CA ALA A 547 -19.14 -5.71 32.67
C ALA A 547 -17.61 -5.71 32.89
N TYR A 548 -16.80 -5.63 31.83
CA TYR A 548 -15.33 -5.59 31.92
C TYR A 548 -14.79 -4.17 32.26
N ALA A 549 -15.48 -3.11 31.82
CA ALA A 549 -15.09 -1.74 32.10
C ALA A 549 -15.13 -1.39 33.60
N VAL A 550 -16.04 -2.03 34.35
CA VAL A 550 -16.28 -1.89 35.80
C VAL A 550 -15.03 -2.01 36.68
N GLY A 551 -14.12 -2.92 36.33
CA GLY A 551 -12.83 -3.12 37.01
C GLY A 551 -11.66 -2.36 36.38
N SER A 552 -11.88 -1.71 35.24
CA SER A 552 -10.82 -1.15 34.38
C SER A 552 -10.71 0.38 34.45
N CYS A 553 -11.77 1.08 34.87
CA CYS A 553 -11.84 2.53 34.96
C CYS A 553 -12.52 3.02 36.25
N ASP A 554 -12.26 4.28 36.59
CA ASP A 554 -12.87 4.99 37.72
C ASP A 554 -14.06 5.85 37.26
N ARG A 555 -14.02 6.34 36.01
CA ARG A 555 -15.13 7.00 35.29
C ARG A 555 -15.39 6.29 33.96
N LEU A 556 -16.65 5.96 33.68
CA LEU A 556 -17.11 5.41 32.39
C LEU A 556 -18.01 6.40 31.66
N ILE A 557 -17.76 6.64 30.38
CA ILE A 557 -18.53 7.54 29.53
C ILE A 557 -18.88 6.76 28.27
N ALA A 558 -20.16 6.44 28.11
CA ALA A 558 -20.67 5.72 26.94
C ALA A 558 -21.29 6.71 25.94
N ILE A 559 -21.00 6.57 24.65
CA ILE A 559 -21.54 7.46 23.61
C ILE A 559 -22.05 6.64 22.43
N GLY A 560 -23.33 6.77 22.10
CA GLY A 560 -23.98 6.04 21.02
C GLY A 560 -25.11 5.11 21.48
N THR A 561 -25.90 4.63 20.52
CA THR A 561 -27.14 3.89 20.75
C THR A 561 -26.89 2.54 21.41
N LEU A 562 -25.91 1.77 20.92
CA LEU A 562 -25.59 0.45 21.45
C LEU A 562 -24.72 0.53 22.72
N SER A 563 -23.90 1.57 22.84
CA SER A 563 -23.13 1.88 24.05
C SER A 563 -24.01 2.18 25.26
N ARG A 564 -25.30 2.48 25.06
CA ARG A 564 -26.28 2.49 26.15
C ARG A 564 -26.37 1.14 26.87
N GLN A 565 -26.29 0.02 26.13
CA GLN A 565 -26.31 -1.33 26.72
C GLN A 565 -25.04 -1.63 27.53
N LEU A 566 -23.89 -1.13 27.06
CA LEU A 566 -22.62 -1.16 27.77
C LEU A 566 -22.72 -0.40 29.11
N TYR A 567 -23.28 0.81 29.10
CA TYR A 567 -23.52 1.64 30.29
C TYR A 567 -24.50 1.01 31.29
N GLU A 568 -25.66 0.55 30.81
CA GLU A 568 -26.69 -0.08 31.65
C GLU A 568 -26.16 -1.36 32.33
N GLU A 569 -25.33 -2.15 31.63
CA GLU A 569 -24.68 -3.35 32.19
C GLU A 569 -23.59 -3.00 33.22
N ALA A 570 -22.76 -1.99 32.95
CA ALA A 570 -21.71 -1.55 33.87
C ALA A 570 -22.28 -1.07 35.21
N LEU A 571 -23.41 -0.33 35.18
CA LEU A 571 -24.12 0.08 36.39
C LEU A 571 -24.84 -1.07 37.10
N GLN A 572 -25.34 -2.09 36.38
CA GLN A 572 -25.88 -3.30 37.02
C GLN A 572 -24.80 -4.07 37.79
N ASN A 573 -23.60 -4.19 37.22
CA ASN A 573 -22.47 -4.89 37.83
C ASN A 573 -21.79 -4.07 38.95
N LYS A 574 -21.85 -2.73 38.91
CA LYS A 574 -21.34 -1.84 39.97
C LYS A 574 -22.17 -0.55 40.03
N PRO A 575 -23.27 -0.51 40.83
CA PRO A 575 -24.13 0.68 40.94
C PRO A 575 -23.45 1.94 41.47
N ALA A 576 -22.30 1.79 42.14
CA ALA A 576 -21.44 2.89 42.60
C ALA A 576 -20.33 3.30 41.61
N LEU A 577 -20.35 2.78 40.37
CA LEU A 577 -19.44 3.24 39.31
C LEU A 577 -19.85 4.65 38.90
N SER A 578 -18.89 5.57 38.82
CA SER A 578 -19.14 6.86 38.20
C SER A 578 -19.30 6.64 36.70
N ALA A 579 -20.54 6.64 36.20
CA ALA A 579 -20.83 6.47 34.78
C ALA A 579 -21.69 7.62 34.21
N SER A 580 -21.67 7.79 32.89
CA SER A 580 -22.64 8.58 32.11
C SER A 580 -22.86 7.97 30.71
N TRP A 581 -23.97 8.35 30.08
CA TRP A 581 -24.30 7.99 28.71
C TRP A 581 -24.75 9.22 27.91
N TYR A 582 -24.31 9.31 26.66
CA TYR A 582 -24.66 10.33 25.69
C TYR A 582 -25.18 9.69 24.40
N PRO A 583 -26.18 10.28 23.72
CA PRO A 583 -26.69 9.75 22.45
C PRO A 583 -25.67 9.86 21.32
N ASP A 584 -24.86 10.92 21.31
CA ASP A 584 -23.92 11.26 20.24
C ASP A 584 -22.71 12.06 20.75
N VAL A 585 -21.72 12.24 19.87
CA VAL A 585 -20.46 12.92 20.19
C VAL A 585 -20.65 14.41 20.48
N ASP A 586 -21.63 15.07 19.87
CA ASP A 586 -21.85 16.51 20.05
C ASP A 586 -22.41 16.80 21.45
N SER A 587 -23.39 16.00 21.88
CA SER A 587 -23.95 16.00 23.24
C SER A 587 -22.90 15.74 24.32
N PHE A 588 -21.89 14.91 24.03
CA PHE A 588 -20.73 14.73 24.92
C PHE A 588 -19.78 15.93 24.89
N LEU A 589 -19.50 16.51 23.71
CA LEU A 589 -18.55 17.62 23.56
C LEU A 589 -19.02 18.89 24.29
N GLU A 590 -20.33 19.16 24.35
CA GLU A 590 -20.93 20.21 25.20
C GLU A 590 -20.63 20.02 26.70
N LYS A 591 -20.29 18.80 27.12
CA LYS A 591 -20.08 18.38 28.51
C LYS A 591 -18.67 17.87 28.81
N LYS A 592 -17.74 17.94 27.86
CA LYS A 592 -16.38 17.38 27.99
C LYS A 592 -15.64 17.87 29.25
N ASP A 593 -15.81 19.14 29.61
CA ASP A 593 -15.12 19.78 30.74
C ASP A 593 -15.85 19.58 32.08
N GLU A 594 -17.11 19.14 32.06
CA GLU A 594 -17.80 18.59 33.23
C GLU A 594 -17.34 17.15 33.49
N GLU A 595 -17.09 16.39 32.44
CA GLU A 595 -16.74 14.97 32.47
C GLU A 595 -15.25 14.67 32.74
N VAL A 596 -14.34 15.23 31.95
CA VAL A 596 -12.88 15.06 32.04
C VAL A 596 -12.27 16.16 32.91
N LYS A 597 -11.25 15.82 33.69
CA LYS A 597 -10.58 16.71 34.66
C LYS A 597 -9.06 16.64 34.50
N LYS A 598 -8.39 17.65 35.07
CA LYS A 598 -6.92 17.67 35.15
C LYS A 598 -6.40 16.44 35.91
N GLY A 599 -5.32 15.86 35.39
CA GLY A 599 -4.71 14.62 35.86
C GLY A 599 -5.26 13.34 35.19
N ASP A 600 -6.45 13.38 34.60
CA ASP A 600 -7.10 12.16 34.08
C ASP A 600 -6.27 11.45 32.99
N ILE A 601 -6.34 10.11 33.02
CA ILE A 601 -5.90 9.23 31.94
C ILE A 601 -7.17 8.81 31.18
N VAL A 602 -7.31 9.22 29.93
CA VAL A 602 -8.54 9.12 29.15
C VAL A 602 -8.38 8.17 27.97
N LEU A 603 -8.95 6.98 28.05
CA LEU A 603 -9.09 6.08 26.89
C LEU A 603 -10.23 6.59 25.99
N VAL A 604 -9.99 6.70 24.68
CA VAL A 604 -11.00 7.07 23.68
C VAL A 604 -11.08 5.95 22.62
N LYS A 605 -12.21 5.23 22.57
CA LYS A 605 -12.37 4.06 21.68
C LYS A 605 -13.81 3.83 21.20
N ALA A 606 -13.97 3.67 19.88
CA ALA A 606 -15.21 3.28 19.19
C ALA A 606 -14.89 2.69 17.81
N SER A 607 -15.91 2.21 17.08
CA SER A 607 -15.77 1.96 15.64
C SER A 607 -15.68 3.27 14.84
N HIS A 608 -14.98 3.24 13.69
CA HIS A 608 -14.60 4.43 12.91
C HIS A 608 -15.79 5.38 12.59
N PHE A 609 -16.97 4.83 12.33
CA PHE A 609 -18.17 5.60 11.96
C PHE A 609 -18.64 6.56 13.06
N MET A 610 -18.27 6.32 14.33
CA MET A 610 -18.63 7.17 15.47
C MET A 610 -17.87 8.50 15.50
N GLY A 611 -16.84 8.70 14.66
CA GLY A 611 -16.15 10.00 14.56
C GLY A 611 -15.39 10.43 15.82
N PHE A 612 -15.02 9.49 16.69
CA PHE A 612 -14.36 9.74 17.98
C PHE A 612 -13.01 10.47 17.89
N SER A 613 -12.40 10.57 16.70
CA SER A 613 -11.25 11.46 16.46
C SER A 613 -11.56 12.92 16.84
N ARG A 614 -12.82 13.36 16.71
CA ARG A 614 -13.30 14.67 17.17
C ARG A 614 -13.12 14.86 18.69
N ILE A 615 -13.28 13.80 19.48
CA ILE A 615 -13.06 13.81 20.93
C ILE A 615 -11.56 13.90 21.23
N VAL A 616 -10.74 13.10 20.53
CA VAL A 616 -9.27 13.17 20.67
C VAL A 616 -8.78 14.59 20.34
N GLU A 617 -9.25 15.20 19.25
CA GLU A 617 -8.94 16.60 18.92
C GLU A 617 -9.42 17.60 20.00
N ALA A 618 -10.62 17.44 20.55
CA ALA A 618 -11.18 18.35 21.55
C ALA A 618 -10.54 18.22 22.94
N LEU A 619 -9.87 17.10 23.23
CA LEU A 619 -9.07 16.88 24.44
C LEU A 619 -7.59 17.24 24.27
N THR A 620 -7.08 17.34 23.03
CA THR A 620 -5.66 17.61 22.74
C THR A 620 -5.37 19.00 22.17
N LYS A 621 -6.37 19.70 21.66
CA LYS A 621 -6.28 21.15 21.39
C LYS A 621 -6.38 21.90 22.72
N SER A 622 -5.24 22.41 23.21
CA SER A 622 -5.20 23.32 24.35
C SER A 622 -6.21 24.45 24.19
N ALA A 623 -6.95 24.77 25.25
CA ALA A 623 -7.84 25.92 25.26
C ALA A 623 -7.01 27.21 25.09
N ARG A 624 -7.01 27.77 23.88
CA ARG A 624 -6.51 29.12 23.63
C ARG A 624 -7.50 30.11 24.28
N GLY A 625 -7.11 30.65 25.43
CA GLY A 625 -7.73 31.84 26.01
C GLY A 625 -7.41 33.11 25.22
#